data_AF-A0A165D3J6-F1
#
_entry.id   AF-A0A165D3J6-F1
#
_cell.length_a   1.000
_cell.length_b   1.000
_cell.length_c   1.000
_cell.angle_alpha   90.00
_cell.angle_beta   90.00
_cell.angle_gamma   90.00
#
_symmetry.space_group_name_H-M   'P 1'
#
loop_
_entity.id
_entity.type
_entity.pdbx_description
1 polymer ?
#
loop_
_entity_poly.entity_id
_entity_poly.type
_entity_poly.pdbx_seq_one_letter_code
_entity_poly.pdbx_strand_id
1 'polypeptide(L)'
;MDPSLYTLFPATPEQVRESRVRTHPQWGRGVPLDEYLERDAKLDTFAHASDGRLTTWVLAPRDDPTTLDFLCACESYRREGFVRLPGDDAAREETMFGIASVYTPPRHRRKGAARHMMRLLHRVLAGDAAALPPFPSAWGSPPPHVPPGHKYGIASVLYSDVGAGFYSICGPSEETRGWEVHSPMGTVFDVAATLRLFAEHGVPKADVAYLALGDLEEVWNTDALLMKDEMPADEDGPVITFAPWRGVGAFQAHRNAFFLDSQGKKPLTQWGVKLVSKEHEPVYATWTMDVEVDLRTLIFTRIRCNDPEHFLAFLHAAAQTASAAGLRFIETWNLPEHLLEVATAYGGRTEARSEHLDSLAWYGPGEAVKWINNEKFLWC
;
A
#
# COMPACT_ATOMS: atom_id res chain seq x y z
N MET A 1 29.38 2.34 -9.56
CA MET A 1 29.17 3.48 -8.65
C MET A 1 29.86 3.10 -7.36
N ASP A 2 30.70 3.97 -6.81
CA ASP A 2 31.32 3.73 -5.50
C ASP A 2 30.27 4.07 -4.42
N PRO A 3 29.73 3.07 -3.68
CA PRO A 3 28.67 3.29 -2.70
C PRO A 3 29.08 4.19 -1.54
N SER A 4 30.39 4.31 -1.26
CA SER A 4 30.89 5.15 -0.17
C SER A 4 30.71 6.65 -0.44
N LEU A 5 30.63 7.06 -1.71
CA LEU A 5 30.49 8.46 -2.12
C LEU A 5 29.04 8.99 -2.07
N TYR A 6 28.06 8.10 -1.93
CA TYR A 6 26.64 8.44 -2.00
C TYR A 6 25.90 8.00 -0.73
N THR A 7 24.95 8.80 -0.28
CA THR A 7 24.08 8.43 0.83
C THR A 7 22.67 8.99 0.66
N LEU A 8 21.77 8.60 1.57
CA LEU A 8 20.39 9.07 1.60
C LEU A 8 20.30 10.42 2.31
N PHE A 9 19.55 11.33 1.70
CA PHE A 9 19.16 12.59 2.30
C PHE A 9 17.65 12.79 2.18
N PRO A 10 16.99 13.43 3.17
CA PRO A 10 15.67 13.98 2.94
C PRO A 10 15.76 15.03 1.82
N ALA A 11 14.87 14.93 0.84
CA ALA A 11 14.88 15.79 -0.33
C ALA A 11 14.59 17.26 0.04
N THR A 12 15.27 18.21 -0.61
CA THR A 12 14.85 19.62 -0.59
C THR A 12 13.55 19.81 -1.38
N PRO A 13 12.82 20.93 -1.22
CA PRO A 13 11.63 21.21 -2.03
C PRO A 13 11.88 21.13 -3.55
N GLU A 14 13.07 21.57 -4.01
CA GLU A 14 13.46 21.49 -5.42
C GLU A 14 13.71 20.04 -5.85
N GLN A 15 14.33 19.23 -5.00
CA GLN A 15 14.53 17.79 -5.25
C GLN A 15 13.21 17.01 -5.25
N VAL A 16 12.24 17.37 -4.40
CA VAL A 16 10.87 16.82 -4.42
C VAL A 16 10.19 17.15 -5.76
N ARG A 17 10.27 18.40 -6.21
CA ARG A 17 9.71 18.78 -7.51
C ARG A 17 10.38 18.01 -8.65
N GLU A 18 11.70 17.93 -8.63
CA GLU A 18 12.49 17.24 -9.65
C GLU A 18 12.22 15.71 -9.65
N SER A 19 12.02 15.09 -8.49
CA SER A 19 11.66 13.66 -8.42
C SER A 19 10.33 13.40 -9.12
N ARG A 20 9.32 14.25 -8.90
CA ARG A 20 7.99 14.15 -9.55
C ARG A 20 8.06 14.40 -11.06
N VAL A 21 8.86 15.37 -11.50
CA VAL A 21 9.11 15.59 -12.93
C VAL A 21 9.72 14.35 -13.58
N ARG A 22 10.64 13.67 -12.90
CA ARG A 22 11.28 12.44 -13.42
C ARG A 22 10.35 11.24 -13.48
N THR A 23 9.37 11.16 -12.59
CA THR A 23 8.43 10.04 -12.53
C THR A 23 7.22 10.23 -13.43
N HIS A 24 6.88 11.47 -13.79
CA HIS A 24 5.77 11.79 -14.69
C HIS A 24 5.73 10.97 -15.99
N PRO A 25 6.84 10.76 -16.74
CA PRO A 25 6.80 9.94 -17.94
C PRO A 25 6.35 8.49 -17.70
N GLN A 26 6.56 7.96 -16.49
CA GLN A 26 6.20 6.59 -16.13
C GLN A 26 4.80 6.50 -15.49
N TRP A 27 4.45 7.45 -14.62
CA TRP A 27 3.25 7.38 -13.77
C TRP A 27 2.24 8.49 -14.02
N GLY A 28 2.49 9.37 -15.00
CA GLY A 28 1.63 10.47 -15.39
C GLY A 28 0.32 10.02 -16.06
N ARG A 29 0.31 8.82 -16.65
CA ARG A 29 -0.91 8.20 -17.25
C ARG A 29 -1.65 9.15 -18.22
N GLY A 30 -0.90 9.91 -19.02
CA GLY A 30 -1.43 10.87 -19.99
C GLY A 30 -1.87 12.23 -19.43
N VAL A 31 -1.82 12.43 -18.11
CA VAL A 31 -2.09 13.72 -17.47
C VAL A 31 -0.94 14.69 -17.80
N PRO A 32 -1.21 15.96 -18.15
CA PRO A 32 -0.18 16.98 -18.32
C PRO A 32 0.71 17.13 -17.09
N LEU A 33 1.98 17.53 -17.27
CA LEU A 33 2.94 17.62 -16.17
C LEU A 33 2.45 18.56 -15.05
N ASP A 34 1.91 19.72 -15.39
CA ASP A 34 1.46 20.69 -14.38
C ASP A 34 0.30 20.15 -13.55
N GLU A 35 -0.67 19.47 -14.17
CA GLU A 35 -1.77 18.79 -13.46
C GLU A 35 -1.28 17.62 -12.61
N TYR A 36 -0.27 16.86 -13.08
CA TYR A 36 0.37 15.80 -12.31
C TYR A 36 1.06 16.36 -11.04
N LEU A 37 1.77 17.48 -11.17
CA LEU A 37 2.41 18.14 -10.03
C LEU A 37 1.38 18.76 -9.06
N GLU A 38 0.31 19.36 -9.59
CA GLU A 38 -0.79 19.91 -8.77
C GLU A 38 -1.51 18.80 -7.98
N ARG A 39 -1.73 17.63 -8.60
CA ARG A 39 -2.27 16.45 -7.91
C ARG A 39 -1.45 16.11 -6.68
N ASP A 40 -0.14 15.93 -6.87
CA ASP A 40 0.72 15.46 -5.80
C ASP A 40 0.81 16.51 -4.69
N ALA A 41 0.92 17.79 -5.05
CA ALA A 41 0.85 18.89 -4.09
C ALA A 41 -0.47 18.91 -3.29
N LYS A 42 -1.61 18.59 -3.91
CA LYS A 42 -2.90 18.48 -3.23
C LYS A 42 -2.96 17.24 -2.31
N LEU A 43 -2.51 16.08 -2.79
CA LEU A 43 -2.49 14.85 -2.00
C LEU A 43 -1.60 14.98 -0.76
N ASP A 44 -0.46 15.70 -0.86
CA ASP A 44 0.43 15.97 0.27
C ASP A 44 -0.25 16.70 1.44
N THR A 45 -1.35 17.44 1.17
CA THR A 45 -2.10 18.15 2.20
C THR A 45 -3.03 17.25 3.02
N PHE A 46 -3.28 16.02 2.56
CA PHE A 46 -4.20 15.11 3.23
C PHE A 46 -3.51 14.36 4.37
N ALA A 47 -4.31 13.89 5.33
CA ALA A 47 -3.83 13.27 6.57
C ALA A 47 -2.85 12.08 6.38
N HIS A 48 -2.86 11.41 5.23
CA HIS A 48 -1.94 10.31 4.94
C HIS A 48 -0.48 10.78 4.68
N ALA A 49 -0.28 12.04 4.32
CA ALA A 49 1.00 12.62 3.89
C ALA A 49 1.43 13.84 4.73
N SER A 50 0.48 14.56 5.34
CA SER A 50 0.75 15.73 6.17
C SER A 50 1.52 15.41 7.46
N ASP A 51 1.96 16.46 8.18
CA ASP A 51 2.55 16.35 9.52
C ASP A 51 3.79 15.44 9.59
N GLY A 52 4.62 15.51 8.54
CA GLY A 52 5.85 14.72 8.41
C GLY A 52 5.59 13.23 8.19
N ARG A 53 4.39 12.86 7.70
CA ARG A 53 4.10 11.46 7.33
C ARG A 53 4.73 11.09 6.01
N LEU A 54 4.72 11.97 5.02
CA LEU A 54 5.46 11.77 3.78
C LEU A 54 6.88 12.35 3.90
N THR A 55 7.87 11.57 3.47
CA THR A 55 9.23 12.06 3.24
C THR A 55 9.75 11.50 1.92
N THR A 56 10.17 12.38 1.03
CA THR A 56 10.92 12.00 -0.18
C THR A 56 12.39 11.89 0.17
N TRP A 57 13.01 10.79 -0.24
CA TRP A 57 14.42 10.51 -0.05
C TRP A 57 15.14 10.53 -1.39
N VAL A 58 16.34 11.10 -1.42
CA VAL A 58 17.22 11.09 -2.60
C VAL A 58 18.55 10.43 -2.28
N LEU A 59 19.08 9.66 -3.22
CA LEU A 59 20.45 9.19 -3.19
C LEU A 59 21.34 10.22 -3.90
N ALA A 60 22.03 11.05 -3.13
CA ALA A 60 22.88 12.14 -3.62
C ALA A 60 24.35 11.95 -3.20
N PRO A 61 25.31 12.61 -3.89
CA PRO A 61 26.69 12.68 -3.46
C PRO A 61 26.80 13.28 -2.05
N ARG A 62 27.72 12.77 -1.24
CA ARG A 62 27.93 13.28 0.13
C ARG A 62 28.46 14.71 0.16
N ASP A 63 29.22 15.12 -0.85
CA ASP A 63 29.82 16.44 -1.01
C ASP A 63 28.89 17.47 -1.69
N ASP A 64 27.80 17.02 -2.32
CA ASP A 64 26.75 17.86 -2.90
C ASP A 64 25.34 17.26 -2.65
N PRO A 65 24.86 17.27 -1.39
CA PRO A 65 23.62 16.62 -1.00
C PRO A 65 22.37 17.29 -1.61
N THR A 66 22.46 18.56 -1.99
CA THR A 66 21.36 19.36 -2.53
C THR A 66 21.27 19.34 -4.05
N THR A 67 22.16 18.61 -4.73
CA THR A 67 22.17 18.53 -6.19
C THR A 67 20.82 18.08 -6.74
N LEU A 68 20.40 18.68 -7.86
CA LEU A 68 19.27 18.17 -8.63
C LEU A 68 19.66 16.93 -9.44
N ASP A 69 20.95 16.64 -9.65
CA ASP A 69 21.41 15.42 -10.34
C ASP A 69 21.56 14.21 -9.40
N PHE A 70 20.65 14.05 -8.43
CA PHE A 70 20.62 12.87 -7.58
C PHE A 70 20.32 11.60 -8.40
N LEU A 71 20.85 10.46 -7.97
CA LEU A 71 20.87 9.22 -8.77
C LEU A 71 19.51 8.52 -8.82
N CYS A 72 18.76 8.53 -7.72
CA CYS A 72 17.45 7.92 -7.58
C CYS A 72 16.71 8.52 -6.38
N ALA A 73 15.39 8.35 -6.35
CA ALA A 73 14.55 8.80 -5.25
C ALA A 73 13.53 7.72 -4.86
N CYS A 74 12.99 7.82 -3.66
CA CYS A 74 11.82 7.09 -3.20
C CYS A 74 11.03 7.93 -2.19
N GLU A 75 9.86 7.47 -1.83
CA GLU A 75 9.01 8.09 -0.81
C GLU A 75 8.78 7.11 0.32
N SER A 76 8.86 7.57 1.56
CA SER A 76 8.42 6.83 2.73
C SER A 76 7.22 7.54 3.34
N TYR A 77 6.21 6.74 3.65
CA TYR A 77 4.99 7.14 4.30
C TYR A 77 4.94 6.54 5.70
N ARG A 78 4.97 7.38 6.74
CA ARG A 78 4.73 6.95 8.11
C ARG A 78 3.28 6.48 8.26
N ARG A 79 3.13 5.27 8.78
CA ARG A 79 1.86 4.61 9.04
C ARG A 79 1.84 4.15 10.49
N GLU A 80 0.67 4.14 11.07
CA GLU A 80 0.41 3.41 12.30
C GLU A 80 -0.03 2.00 11.93
N GLY A 81 0.37 1.03 12.73
CA GLY A 81 -0.08 -0.34 12.64
C GLY A 81 -0.20 -0.97 14.02
N PHE A 82 -0.63 -2.22 14.06
CA PHE A 82 -0.71 -2.98 15.28
C PHE A 82 0.24 -4.16 15.20
N VAL A 83 0.87 -4.48 16.32
CA VAL A 83 1.70 -5.67 16.51
C VAL A 83 1.24 -6.42 17.74
N ARG A 84 1.26 -7.74 17.66
CA ARG A 84 1.15 -8.63 18.80
C ARG A 84 2.30 -9.62 18.75
N LEU A 85 3.17 -9.57 19.77
CA LEU A 85 4.29 -10.50 19.88
C LEU A 85 3.84 -11.80 20.57
N PRO A 86 4.58 -12.90 20.40
CA PRO A 86 4.35 -14.12 21.17
C PRO A 86 4.38 -13.84 22.68
N GLY A 87 3.33 -14.26 23.39
CA GLY A 87 3.16 -14.01 24.82
C GLY A 87 2.52 -12.67 25.20
N ASP A 88 2.22 -11.79 24.24
CA ASP A 88 1.48 -10.55 24.53
C ASP A 88 -0.01 -10.84 24.79
N ASP A 89 -0.54 -10.27 25.88
CA ASP A 89 -1.97 -10.35 26.22
C ASP A 89 -2.86 -9.60 25.21
N ALA A 90 -2.35 -8.54 24.60
CA ALA A 90 -3.07 -7.68 23.67
C ALA A 90 -2.14 -7.03 22.64
N ALA A 91 -2.70 -6.61 21.51
CA ALA A 91 -1.97 -5.86 20.49
C ALA A 91 -1.66 -4.42 20.94
N ARG A 92 -0.53 -3.91 20.45
CA ARG A 92 -0.07 -2.53 20.69
C ARG A 92 0.08 -1.78 19.38
N GLU A 93 -0.18 -0.48 19.43
CA GLU A 93 0.02 0.42 18.28
C GLU A 93 1.51 0.73 18.12
N GLU A 94 1.98 0.68 16.88
CA GLU A 94 3.37 0.89 16.52
C GLU A 94 3.54 1.69 15.24
N THR A 95 4.72 2.28 15.08
CA THR A 95 5.08 2.98 13.84
C THR A 95 5.57 1.97 12.79
N MET A 96 5.08 2.11 11.57
CA MET A 96 5.48 1.34 10.40
C MET A 96 5.59 2.28 9.18
N PHE A 97 6.09 1.77 8.05
CA PHE A 97 6.25 2.59 6.85
C PHE A 97 5.70 1.92 5.59
N GLY A 98 4.98 2.67 4.77
CA GLY A 98 4.78 2.33 3.36
C GLY A 98 5.87 2.99 2.52
N ILE A 99 6.40 2.30 1.52
CA ILE A 99 7.41 2.84 0.61
C ILE A 99 6.82 2.85 -0.80
N ALA A 100 6.97 3.99 -1.46
CA ALA A 100 6.46 4.23 -2.79
C ALA A 100 7.49 4.96 -3.67
N SER A 101 7.12 5.15 -4.93
CA SER A 101 7.82 6.03 -5.87
C SER A 101 9.32 5.74 -6.01
N VAL A 102 9.75 4.47 -5.86
CA VAL A 102 11.14 4.07 -6.04
C VAL A 102 11.51 4.22 -7.51
N TYR A 103 12.29 5.26 -7.83
CA TYR A 103 12.58 5.63 -9.20
C TYR A 103 14.06 5.91 -9.43
N THR A 104 14.60 5.30 -10.48
CA THR A 104 15.94 5.59 -11.00
C THR A 104 15.82 6.04 -12.46
N PRO A 105 16.26 7.25 -12.81
CA PRO A 105 16.28 7.72 -14.20
C PRO A 105 17.06 6.74 -15.10
N PRO A 106 16.65 6.54 -16.36
CA PRO A 106 17.29 5.58 -17.27
C PRO A 106 18.83 5.68 -17.32
N ARG A 107 19.38 6.90 -17.30
CA ARG A 107 20.84 7.14 -17.31
C ARG A 107 21.60 6.61 -16.09
N HIS A 108 20.92 6.33 -14.98
CA HIS A 108 21.51 5.80 -13.73
C HIS A 108 21.14 4.34 -13.45
N ARG A 109 20.27 3.72 -14.27
CA ARG A 109 19.84 2.30 -14.08
C ARG A 109 21.01 1.33 -14.30
N ARG A 110 20.88 0.14 -13.69
CA ARG A 110 21.87 -0.97 -13.77
C ARG A 110 23.28 -0.63 -13.27
N LYS A 111 23.42 0.44 -12.48
CA LYS A 111 24.68 0.89 -11.86
C LYS A 111 24.74 0.65 -10.34
N GLY A 112 23.73 -0.01 -9.77
CA GLY A 112 23.61 -0.31 -8.34
C GLY A 112 22.95 0.78 -7.49
N ALA A 113 22.60 1.95 -8.05
CA ALA A 113 22.04 3.08 -7.32
C ALA A 113 20.76 2.73 -6.53
N ALA A 114 19.73 2.19 -7.21
CA ALA A 114 18.49 1.79 -6.55
C ALA A 114 18.72 0.78 -5.42
N ARG A 115 19.53 -0.25 -5.66
CA ARG A 115 19.87 -1.25 -4.65
C ARG A 115 20.52 -0.59 -3.44
N HIS A 116 21.50 0.29 -3.65
CA HIS A 116 22.18 1.01 -2.58
C HIS A 116 21.23 1.90 -1.79
N MET A 117 20.38 2.67 -2.46
CA MET A 117 19.35 3.50 -1.84
C MET A 117 18.44 2.68 -0.92
N MET A 118 17.90 1.57 -1.41
CA MET A 118 17.00 0.72 -0.64
C MET A 118 17.70 0.06 0.56
N ARG A 119 19.00 -0.28 0.44
CA ARG A 119 19.80 -0.79 1.58
C ARG A 119 19.96 0.24 2.69
N LEU A 120 20.26 1.49 2.31
CA LEU A 120 20.39 2.60 3.24
C LEU A 120 19.05 2.97 3.90
N LEU A 121 17.94 2.77 3.18
CA LEU A 121 16.60 3.12 3.62
C LEU A 121 16.22 2.40 4.92
N HIS A 122 16.61 1.14 5.10
CA HIS A 122 16.40 0.41 6.36
C HIS A 122 16.89 1.18 7.58
N ARG A 123 18.06 1.84 7.48
CA ARG A 123 18.65 2.57 8.60
C ARG A 123 17.85 3.81 8.97
N VAL A 124 17.30 4.52 7.98
CA VAL A 124 16.48 5.72 8.25
C VAL A 124 15.09 5.34 8.73
N LEU A 125 14.54 4.18 8.33
CA LEU A 125 13.21 3.74 8.76
C LEU A 125 13.22 3.10 10.16
N ALA A 126 14.19 2.23 10.44
CA ALA A 126 14.22 1.44 11.68
C ALA A 126 15.02 2.11 12.81
N GLY A 127 15.90 3.06 12.47
CA GLY A 127 16.78 3.74 13.43
C GLY A 127 17.80 2.81 14.09
N ASP A 128 18.44 3.32 15.14
CA ASP A 128 19.49 2.59 15.86
C ASP A 128 18.95 1.61 16.92
N ALA A 129 17.67 1.72 17.27
CA ALA A 129 17.03 0.85 18.27
C ALA A 129 16.61 -0.53 17.70
N ALA A 130 16.53 -0.65 16.38
CA ALA A 130 16.25 -1.91 15.72
C ALA A 130 17.46 -2.84 15.75
N ALA A 131 17.21 -4.16 15.72
CA ALA A 131 18.25 -5.20 15.66
C ALA A 131 18.91 -5.30 14.27
N LEU A 132 19.23 -4.15 13.67
CA LEU A 132 19.93 -4.08 12.39
C LEU A 132 21.39 -4.54 12.56
N PRO A 133 21.96 -5.23 11.55
CA PRO A 133 23.38 -5.58 11.56
C PRO A 133 24.25 -4.31 11.61
N PRO A 134 25.55 -4.45 11.98
CA PRO A 134 26.51 -3.36 11.90
C PRO A 134 26.53 -2.73 10.50
N PHE A 135 26.62 -1.39 10.45
CA PHE A 135 26.63 -0.68 9.18
C PHE A 135 27.89 -1.05 8.37
N PRO A 136 27.77 -1.50 7.11
CA PRO A 136 28.92 -1.87 6.30
C PRO A 136 29.85 -0.68 6.03
N SER A 137 31.12 -0.77 6.47
CA SER A 137 32.11 0.30 6.28
C SER A 137 32.37 0.62 4.81
N ALA A 138 32.22 -0.36 3.92
CA ALA A 138 32.32 -0.19 2.47
C ALA A 138 31.26 0.78 1.89
N TRP A 139 30.19 1.06 2.63
CA TRP A 139 29.14 2.00 2.24
C TRP A 139 29.39 3.42 2.77
N GLY A 140 30.55 3.64 3.42
CA GLY A 140 30.91 4.90 4.06
C GLY A 140 30.31 5.01 5.46
N SER A 141 29.73 6.16 5.78
CA SER A 141 29.03 6.38 7.05
C SER A 141 27.51 6.19 6.90
N PRO A 142 26.79 5.81 7.97
CA PRO A 142 25.33 5.78 7.97
C PRO A 142 24.72 7.11 7.48
N PRO A 143 23.48 7.10 6.95
CA PRO A 143 22.78 8.32 6.58
C PRO A 143 22.76 9.33 7.74
N PRO A 144 23.28 10.56 7.54
CA PRO A 144 23.64 11.45 8.65
C PRO A 144 22.45 12.22 9.25
N HIS A 145 21.31 12.31 8.54
CA HIS A 145 20.20 13.17 8.93
C HIS A 145 18.85 12.50 8.65
N VAL A 146 18.01 12.45 9.67
CA VAL A 146 16.56 12.27 9.53
C VAL A 146 15.88 13.60 9.87
N PRO A 147 14.72 13.94 9.26
CA PRO A 147 14.00 15.18 9.58
C PRO A 147 13.68 15.30 11.08
N PRO A 148 13.59 16.51 11.65
CA PRO A 148 13.11 16.69 13.02
C PRO A 148 11.73 16.05 13.23
N GLY A 149 11.57 15.31 14.33
CA GLY A 149 10.31 14.59 14.61
C GLY A 149 10.10 13.32 13.77
N HIS A 150 11.10 12.90 12.99
CA HIS A 150 11.12 11.59 12.36
C HIS A 150 10.98 10.49 13.41
N LYS A 151 10.11 9.52 13.14
CA LYS A 151 9.91 8.35 14.01
C LYS A 151 10.61 7.15 13.37
N TYR A 152 10.99 6.20 14.20
CA TYR A 152 11.44 4.90 13.74
C TYR A 152 10.31 3.90 13.81
N GLY A 153 10.33 2.92 12.91
CA GLY A 153 9.28 1.92 12.80
C GLY A 153 9.79 0.51 12.99
N ILE A 154 8.86 -0.41 13.26
CA ILE A 154 9.15 -1.84 13.45
C ILE A 154 8.99 -2.64 12.16
N ALA A 155 8.43 -2.03 11.11
CA ALA A 155 8.21 -2.68 9.83
C ALA A 155 8.17 -1.65 8.69
N SER A 156 8.46 -2.08 7.48
CA SER A 156 8.12 -1.33 6.27
C SER A 156 7.64 -2.22 5.13
N VAL A 157 6.73 -1.71 4.31
CA VAL A 157 6.18 -2.44 3.16
C VAL A 157 6.35 -1.67 1.85
N LEU A 158 6.39 -2.40 0.75
CA LEU A 158 6.32 -1.89 -0.61
C LEU A 158 5.58 -2.89 -1.50
N TYR A 159 5.18 -2.45 -2.70
CA TYR A 159 4.49 -3.29 -3.67
C TYR A 159 5.35 -3.38 -4.94
N SER A 160 5.94 -4.55 -5.20
CA SER A 160 6.96 -4.70 -6.23
C SER A 160 6.38 -5.01 -7.61
N ASP A 161 6.61 -4.13 -8.57
CA ASP A 161 6.36 -4.36 -10.01
C ASP A 161 7.61 -4.85 -10.76
N VAL A 162 8.70 -5.10 -10.03
CA VAL A 162 9.99 -5.57 -10.58
C VAL A 162 10.32 -7.01 -10.12
N GLY A 163 9.29 -7.73 -9.68
CA GLY A 163 9.37 -9.11 -9.19
C GLY A 163 9.87 -9.23 -7.74
N ALA A 164 9.91 -10.47 -7.25
CA ALA A 164 10.25 -10.79 -5.85
C ALA A 164 11.75 -10.70 -5.50
N GLY A 165 12.62 -10.69 -6.53
CA GLY A 165 14.07 -10.81 -6.33
C GLY A 165 14.78 -9.49 -6.00
N PHE A 166 14.31 -8.35 -6.54
CA PHE A 166 15.07 -7.10 -6.45
C PHE A 166 15.14 -6.55 -5.03
N TYR A 167 13.99 -6.41 -4.35
CA TYR A 167 13.96 -5.82 -3.01
C TYR A 167 14.43 -6.79 -1.92
N SER A 168 14.31 -8.10 -2.13
CA SER A 168 14.77 -9.11 -1.18
C SER A 168 16.29 -9.11 -1.01
N ILE A 169 17.06 -8.71 -2.03
CA ILE A 169 18.53 -8.56 -1.95
C ILE A 169 18.99 -7.16 -1.51
N CYS A 170 18.07 -6.29 -1.12
CA CYS A 170 18.31 -4.93 -0.65
C CYS A 170 18.30 -4.85 0.89
N GLY A 171 18.97 -5.77 1.59
CA GLY A 171 19.03 -5.76 3.06
C GLY A 171 20.00 -4.73 3.67
N PRO A 172 19.92 -4.50 4.99
CA PRO A 172 20.77 -3.54 5.70
C PRO A 172 22.27 -3.92 5.74
N SER A 173 22.64 -5.13 5.32
CA SER A 173 24.01 -5.60 5.06
C SER A 173 24.08 -6.41 3.76
N GLU A 174 25.24 -7.00 3.44
CA GLU A 174 25.37 -7.85 2.26
C GLU A 174 24.76 -9.25 2.44
N GLU A 175 24.65 -9.69 3.69
CA GLU A 175 24.21 -11.02 4.12
C GLU A 175 22.75 -11.07 4.55
N THR A 176 22.14 -9.91 4.78
CA THR A 176 20.75 -9.80 5.25
C THR A 176 19.79 -9.55 4.08
N ARG A 177 18.56 -10.03 4.23
CA ARG A 177 17.48 -9.82 3.27
C ARG A 177 16.83 -8.44 3.51
N GLY A 178 16.24 -7.90 2.44
CA GLY A 178 15.49 -6.64 2.46
C GLY A 178 14.00 -6.88 2.62
N TRP A 179 13.22 -6.49 1.61
CA TRP A 179 11.78 -6.74 1.59
C TRP A 179 11.49 -8.08 0.91
N GLU A 180 10.79 -8.97 1.60
CA GLU A 180 10.38 -10.28 1.09
C GLU A 180 8.90 -10.30 0.78
N VAL A 181 8.47 -11.09 -0.21
CA VAL A 181 7.07 -11.14 -0.63
C VAL A 181 6.23 -11.93 0.38
N HIS A 182 5.12 -11.36 0.82
CA HIS A 182 4.15 -11.98 1.74
C HIS A 182 2.79 -12.13 1.04
N SER A 183 2.40 -13.37 0.76
CA SER A 183 1.08 -13.72 0.23
C SER A 183 0.60 -12.80 -0.90
N PRO A 184 1.14 -12.88 -2.12
CA PRO A 184 0.73 -12.03 -3.22
C PRO A 184 -0.50 -12.61 -3.94
N MET A 185 -1.50 -13.14 -3.22
CA MET A 185 -2.65 -13.78 -3.86
C MET A 185 -3.66 -12.73 -4.33
N GLY A 186 -4.27 -12.96 -5.48
CA GLY A 186 -5.36 -12.15 -6.02
C GLY A 186 -6.51 -13.04 -6.48
N THR A 187 -7.75 -12.60 -6.26
CA THR A 187 -8.95 -13.25 -6.80
C THR A 187 -9.61 -12.30 -7.79
N VAL A 188 -9.72 -12.73 -9.05
CA VAL A 188 -10.25 -11.89 -10.15
C VAL A 188 -11.57 -12.45 -10.66
N PHE A 189 -12.52 -11.54 -10.91
CA PHE A 189 -13.85 -11.84 -11.44
C PHE A 189 -14.07 -11.07 -12.75
N ASP A 190 -14.68 -11.70 -13.76
CA ASP A 190 -15.22 -11.00 -14.93
C ASP A 190 -16.63 -10.49 -14.59
N VAL A 191 -16.83 -9.17 -14.69
CA VAL A 191 -18.07 -8.50 -14.24
C VAL A 191 -19.30 -9.06 -14.96
N ALA A 192 -19.22 -9.30 -16.26
CA ALA A 192 -20.36 -9.80 -17.03
C ALA A 192 -20.68 -11.25 -16.69
N ALA A 193 -19.66 -12.09 -16.48
CA ALA A 193 -19.86 -13.46 -16.04
C ALA A 193 -20.45 -13.54 -14.63
N THR A 194 -19.92 -12.76 -13.68
CA THR A 194 -20.42 -12.73 -12.30
C THR A 194 -21.87 -12.27 -12.23
N LEU A 195 -22.26 -11.23 -12.97
CA LEU A 195 -23.67 -10.79 -13.01
C LEU A 195 -24.62 -11.85 -13.61
N ARG A 196 -24.16 -12.66 -14.58
CA ARG A 196 -24.96 -13.78 -15.10
C ARG A 196 -25.16 -14.86 -14.04
N LEU A 197 -24.12 -15.21 -13.29
CA LEU A 197 -24.22 -16.19 -12.19
C LEU A 197 -25.18 -15.72 -11.10
N PHE A 198 -25.21 -14.43 -10.77
CA PHE A 198 -26.22 -13.87 -9.87
C PHE A 198 -27.65 -13.91 -10.44
N ALA A 199 -27.81 -13.74 -11.75
CA ALA A 199 -29.12 -13.86 -12.39
C ALA A 199 -29.64 -15.32 -12.38
N GLU A 200 -28.73 -16.31 -12.41
CA GLU A 200 -29.05 -17.74 -12.40
C GLU A 200 -29.30 -18.28 -10.99
N HIS A 201 -28.44 -17.94 -10.02
CA HIS A 201 -28.51 -18.46 -8.65
C HIS A 201 -29.32 -17.58 -7.69
N GLY A 202 -29.61 -16.33 -8.08
CA GLY A 202 -30.21 -15.33 -7.22
C GLY A 202 -29.17 -14.51 -6.44
N VAL A 203 -29.62 -13.39 -5.90
CA VAL A 203 -28.82 -12.51 -5.04
C VAL A 203 -29.20 -12.78 -3.59
N PRO A 204 -28.24 -12.93 -2.66
CA PRO A 204 -28.54 -13.07 -1.25
C PRO A 204 -29.39 -11.90 -0.74
N LYS A 205 -30.32 -12.19 0.18
CA LYS A 205 -31.16 -11.16 0.82
C LYS A 205 -30.37 -10.50 1.94
N ALA A 206 -29.57 -9.50 1.59
CA ALA A 206 -28.91 -8.63 2.54
C ALA A 206 -29.28 -7.17 2.24
N ASP A 207 -29.76 -6.45 3.26
CA ASP A 207 -29.99 -5.02 3.14
C ASP A 207 -28.63 -4.32 3.20
N VAL A 208 -28.17 -3.77 2.07
CA VAL A 208 -26.90 -3.05 1.97
C VAL A 208 -27.12 -1.58 1.63
N ALA A 209 -26.29 -0.71 2.20
CA ALA A 209 -26.22 0.71 1.89
C ALA A 209 -24.87 1.03 1.24
N TYR A 210 -24.89 1.78 0.14
CA TYR A 210 -23.68 2.25 -0.52
C TYR A 210 -22.98 3.34 0.30
N LEU A 211 -21.65 3.31 0.26
CA LEU A 211 -20.78 4.30 0.89
C LEU A 211 -20.33 5.33 -0.15
N ALA A 212 -20.57 6.60 0.14
CA ALA A 212 -19.98 7.73 -0.55
C ALA A 212 -18.55 8.01 -0.03
N LEU A 213 -17.83 8.89 -0.72
CA LEU A 213 -16.46 9.27 -0.34
C LEU A 213 -16.38 9.79 1.12
N GLY A 214 -17.39 10.57 1.55
CA GLY A 214 -17.45 11.14 2.89
C GLY A 214 -17.74 10.10 4.00
N ASP A 215 -18.25 8.92 3.66
CA ASP A 215 -18.55 7.87 4.64
C ASP A 215 -17.32 7.02 4.98
N LEU A 216 -16.28 7.04 4.14
CA LEU A 216 -15.15 6.12 4.25
C LEU A 216 -14.35 6.34 5.54
N GLU A 217 -14.14 7.59 5.95
CA GLU A 217 -13.28 7.91 7.10
C GLU A 217 -13.83 7.30 8.41
N GLU A 218 -15.14 7.40 8.65
CA GLU A 218 -15.78 6.80 9.82
C GLU A 218 -15.65 5.27 9.83
N VAL A 219 -15.89 4.65 8.67
CA VAL A 219 -15.79 3.19 8.50
C VAL A 219 -14.37 2.70 8.78
N TRP A 220 -13.35 3.37 8.22
CA TRP A 220 -11.96 3.01 8.44
C TRP A 220 -11.49 3.24 9.87
N ASN A 221 -11.92 4.34 10.50
CA ASN A 221 -11.56 4.62 11.89
C ASN A 221 -12.15 3.58 12.86
N THR A 222 -13.40 3.16 12.63
CA THR A 222 -14.03 2.09 13.40
C THR A 222 -13.33 0.74 13.16
N ASP A 223 -13.04 0.38 11.90
CA ASP A 223 -12.37 -0.89 11.60
C ASP A 223 -10.94 -0.95 12.17
N ALA A 224 -10.20 0.16 12.19
CA ALA A 224 -8.87 0.19 12.79
C ALA A 224 -8.88 -0.22 14.28
N LEU A 225 -9.89 0.20 15.04
CA LEU A 225 -10.04 -0.20 16.45
C LEU A 225 -10.32 -1.71 16.56
N LEU A 226 -11.22 -2.22 15.72
CA LEU A 226 -11.57 -3.65 15.71
C LEU A 226 -10.40 -4.52 15.27
N MET A 227 -9.66 -4.12 14.24
CA MET A 227 -8.45 -4.80 13.77
C MET A 227 -7.39 -4.95 14.89
N LYS A 228 -7.32 -3.98 15.80
CA LYS A 228 -6.44 -4.05 16.98
C LYS A 228 -6.98 -5.03 18.02
N ASP A 229 -8.26 -4.93 18.36
CA ASP A 229 -8.88 -5.74 19.41
C ASP A 229 -9.00 -7.22 19.02
N GLU A 230 -9.21 -7.49 17.73
CA GLU A 230 -9.39 -8.83 17.14
C GLU A 230 -8.06 -9.49 16.74
N MET A 231 -6.94 -8.81 16.96
CA MET A 231 -5.64 -9.27 16.49
C MET A 231 -5.26 -10.61 17.15
N PRO A 232 -5.06 -11.68 16.36
CA PRO A 232 -4.82 -13.00 16.91
C PRO A 232 -3.45 -13.05 17.60
N ALA A 233 -3.35 -13.84 18.66
CA ALA A 233 -2.07 -14.31 19.15
C ALA A 233 -1.52 -15.38 18.19
N ASP A 234 -0.20 -15.45 18.06
CA ASP A 234 0.49 -16.49 17.31
C ASP A 234 1.73 -16.87 18.12
N GLU A 235 1.88 -18.16 18.40
CA GLU A 235 3.01 -18.68 19.18
C GLU A 235 4.28 -18.78 18.33
N ASP A 236 4.12 -18.88 16.99
CA ASP A 236 5.23 -19.10 16.06
C ASP A 236 5.98 -17.82 15.71
N GLY A 237 5.38 -16.65 15.90
CA GLY A 237 6.03 -15.38 15.58
C GLY A 237 5.15 -14.13 15.77
N PRO A 238 5.72 -12.93 15.54
CA PRO A 238 4.98 -11.68 15.58
C PRO A 238 3.87 -11.64 14.54
N VAL A 239 2.69 -11.15 14.94
CA VAL A 239 1.63 -10.79 14.00
C VAL A 239 1.63 -9.27 13.84
N ILE A 240 1.47 -8.79 12.60
CA ILE A 240 1.36 -7.37 12.29
C ILE A 240 0.18 -7.07 11.35
N THR A 241 -0.35 -5.85 11.46
CA THR A 241 -1.23 -5.27 10.46
C THR A 241 -1.05 -3.75 10.42
N PHE A 242 -1.38 -3.12 9.30
CA PHE A 242 -1.37 -1.67 9.18
C PHE A 242 -2.77 -1.13 9.43
N ALA A 243 -2.87 0.00 10.13
CA ALA A 243 -4.15 0.61 10.42
C ALA A 243 -4.63 1.46 9.22
N PRO A 244 -5.90 1.34 8.79
CA PRO A 244 -6.43 2.10 7.65
C PRO A 244 -6.83 3.54 8.01
N TRP A 245 -6.74 3.95 9.28
CA TRP A 245 -7.12 5.27 9.75
C TRP A 245 -6.13 6.38 9.33
N ARG A 246 -6.42 7.62 9.73
CA ARG A 246 -5.57 8.81 9.43
C ARG A 246 -5.35 9.01 7.93
N GLY A 247 -6.41 8.79 7.16
CA GLY A 247 -6.44 9.01 5.71
C GLY A 247 -5.82 7.89 4.87
N VAL A 248 -5.28 6.81 5.46
CA VAL A 248 -4.62 5.72 4.71
C VAL A 248 -5.63 4.98 3.82
N GLY A 249 -6.72 4.47 4.37
CA GLY A 249 -7.74 3.76 3.58
C GLY A 249 -8.48 4.67 2.60
N ALA A 250 -8.70 5.94 2.99
CA ALA A 250 -9.39 6.93 2.14
C ALA A 250 -8.53 7.44 0.98
N PHE A 251 -7.19 7.34 1.08
CA PHE A 251 -6.26 7.81 0.06
C PHE A 251 -6.53 7.18 -1.32
N GLN A 252 -6.86 5.89 -1.37
CA GLN A 252 -7.15 5.19 -2.62
C GLN A 252 -8.31 5.84 -3.41
N ALA A 253 -9.34 6.27 -2.69
CA ALA A 253 -10.49 6.93 -3.30
C ALA A 253 -10.16 8.36 -3.72
N HIS A 254 -9.47 9.12 -2.86
CA HIS A 254 -9.03 10.48 -3.16
C HIS A 254 -8.12 10.57 -4.39
N ARG A 255 -7.12 9.68 -4.49
CA ARG A 255 -6.20 9.61 -5.63
C ARG A 255 -6.95 9.32 -6.93
N ASN A 256 -7.91 8.39 -6.92
CA ASN A 256 -8.68 8.05 -8.11
C ASN A 256 -9.68 9.13 -8.51
N ALA A 257 -10.34 9.78 -7.55
CA ALA A 257 -11.24 10.89 -7.83
C ALA A 257 -10.55 11.99 -8.64
N PHE A 258 -9.28 12.29 -8.35
CA PHE A 258 -8.49 13.25 -9.12
C PHE A 258 -8.25 12.80 -10.57
N PHE A 259 -7.83 11.55 -10.79
CA PHE A 259 -7.57 11.05 -12.15
C PHE A 259 -8.84 11.06 -13.01
N LEU A 260 -9.99 10.74 -12.44
CA LEU A 260 -11.26 10.78 -13.16
C LEU A 260 -11.63 12.21 -13.57
N ASP A 261 -11.46 13.18 -12.67
CA ASP A 261 -11.74 14.59 -12.92
C ASP A 261 -10.84 15.16 -14.02
N SER A 262 -9.52 14.96 -13.92
CA SER A 262 -8.55 15.42 -14.94
C SER A 262 -8.80 14.82 -16.33
N GLN A 263 -9.38 13.62 -16.41
CA GLN A 263 -9.68 12.95 -17.68
C GLN A 263 -11.11 13.21 -18.19
N GLY A 264 -11.90 14.05 -17.51
CA GLY A 264 -13.30 14.32 -17.86
C GLY A 264 -14.20 13.07 -17.79
N LYS A 265 -13.79 12.05 -17.02
CA LYS A 265 -14.56 10.82 -16.83
C LYS A 265 -15.58 11.04 -15.71
N LYS A 266 -16.75 10.39 -15.81
CA LYS A 266 -17.73 10.44 -14.73
C LYS A 266 -17.11 9.84 -13.45
N PRO A 267 -17.12 10.56 -12.32
CA PRO A 267 -16.55 10.05 -11.08
C PRO A 267 -17.39 8.88 -10.56
N LEU A 268 -16.74 7.91 -9.91
CA LEU A 268 -17.45 6.99 -9.05
C LEU A 268 -18.06 7.76 -7.88
N THR A 269 -19.36 7.55 -7.66
CA THR A 269 -20.08 8.10 -6.49
C THR A 269 -20.17 7.09 -5.35
N GLN A 270 -19.86 5.82 -5.62
CA GLN A 270 -19.97 4.70 -4.70
C GLN A 270 -18.58 4.05 -4.53
N TRP A 271 -18.09 4.03 -3.29
CA TRP A 271 -16.74 3.58 -2.92
C TRP A 271 -16.75 2.38 -1.96
N GLY A 272 -17.92 1.84 -1.70
CA GLY A 272 -18.11 0.70 -0.83
C GLY A 272 -19.58 0.40 -0.59
N VAL A 273 -19.82 -0.64 0.18
CA VAL A 273 -21.12 -1.01 0.74
C VAL A 273 -20.95 -1.39 2.21
N LYS A 274 -21.99 -1.17 3.01
CA LYS A 274 -22.12 -1.70 4.37
C LYS A 274 -23.45 -2.40 4.53
N LEU A 275 -23.51 -3.39 5.41
CA LEU A 275 -24.77 -3.99 5.82
C LEU A 275 -25.60 -2.98 6.64
N VAL A 276 -26.88 -2.88 6.36
CA VAL A 276 -27.85 -2.11 7.15
C VAL A 276 -28.24 -2.96 8.35
N SER A 277 -27.42 -2.92 9.40
CA SER A 277 -27.67 -3.64 10.65
C SER A 277 -28.03 -2.69 11.78
N LYS A 278 -28.75 -3.21 12.78
CA LYS A 278 -28.94 -2.57 14.10
C LYS A 278 -27.79 -2.88 15.05
N GLU A 279 -26.93 -3.84 14.70
CA GLU A 279 -25.76 -4.22 15.47
C GLU A 279 -24.64 -3.18 15.27
N HIS A 280 -23.75 -3.08 16.26
CA HIS A 280 -22.72 -2.05 16.30
C HIS A 280 -21.46 -2.38 15.49
N GLU A 281 -21.28 -3.63 15.06
CA GLU A 281 -20.09 -4.02 14.31
C GLU A 281 -20.22 -3.70 12.81
N PRO A 282 -19.22 -3.04 12.21
CA PRO A 282 -19.24 -2.72 10.80
C PRO A 282 -19.00 -3.99 9.97
N VAL A 283 -20.03 -4.44 9.26
CA VAL A 283 -19.90 -5.45 8.19
C VAL A 283 -19.94 -4.70 6.86
N TYR A 284 -18.83 -4.67 6.14
CA TYR A 284 -18.69 -3.78 4.99
C TYR A 284 -17.62 -4.25 4.00
N ALA A 285 -17.65 -3.66 2.81
CA ALA A 285 -16.53 -3.71 1.89
C ALA A 285 -16.33 -2.34 1.23
N THR A 286 -15.07 -1.96 1.01
CA THR A 286 -14.70 -0.75 0.26
C THR A 286 -13.93 -1.13 -0.98
N TRP A 287 -13.94 -0.25 -1.98
CA TRP A 287 -13.19 -0.46 -3.20
C TRP A 287 -12.66 0.84 -3.77
N THR A 288 -11.68 0.66 -4.65
CA THR A 288 -11.16 1.69 -5.54
C THR A 288 -11.23 1.18 -6.97
N MET A 289 -10.69 1.94 -7.90
CA MET A 289 -10.52 1.50 -9.28
C MET A 289 -9.07 1.62 -9.71
N ASP A 290 -8.66 0.73 -10.59
CA ASP A 290 -7.53 1.00 -11.47
C ASP A 290 -8.07 1.28 -12.87
N VAL A 291 -7.64 2.42 -13.41
CA VAL A 291 -8.00 2.92 -14.72
C VAL A 291 -6.77 3.07 -15.60
N GLU A 292 -5.83 2.14 -15.47
CA GLU A 292 -4.80 1.97 -16.50
C GLU A 292 -5.44 1.87 -17.88
N VAL A 293 -4.71 2.29 -18.91
CA VAL A 293 -5.24 2.49 -20.27
C VAL A 293 -5.93 1.22 -20.79
N ASP A 294 -5.48 0.04 -20.34
CA ASP A 294 -5.94 -1.27 -20.80
C ASP A 294 -6.61 -2.15 -19.73
N LEU A 295 -6.43 -1.85 -18.43
CA LEU A 295 -7.04 -2.60 -17.32
C LEU A 295 -8.05 -1.72 -16.58
N ARG A 296 -9.32 -2.10 -16.71
CA ARG A 296 -10.47 -1.45 -16.08
C ARG A 296 -10.99 -2.33 -14.96
N THR A 297 -10.42 -2.17 -13.79
CA THR A 297 -10.65 -3.09 -12.66
C THR A 297 -11.18 -2.31 -11.46
N LEU A 298 -12.26 -2.79 -10.86
CA LEU A 298 -12.66 -2.39 -9.51
C LEU A 298 -11.88 -3.26 -8.52
N ILE A 299 -11.14 -2.67 -7.61
CA ILE A 299 -10.31 -3.41 -6.65
C ILE A 299 -10.86 -3.19 -5.26
N PHE A 300 -11.25 -4.25 -4.57
CA PHE A 300 -11.62 -4.17 -3.16
C PHE A 300 -10.41 -3.72 -2.33
N THR A 301 -10.61 -2.65 -1.55
CA THR A 301 -9.61 -2.10 -0.64
C THR A 301 -9.66 -2.76 0.73
N ARG A 302 -10.87 -3.12 1.19
CA ARG A 302 -11.09 -3.90 2.41
C ARG A 302 -12.37 -4.71 2.32
N ILE A 303 -12.35 -5.95 2.78
CA ILE A 303 -13.53 -6.80 2.97
C ILE A 303 -13.62 -7.21 4.45
N ARG A 304 -14.58 -6.63 5.18
CA ARG A 304 -14.89 -7.00 6.56
C ARG A 304 -16.22 -7.76 6.61
N CYS A 305 -16.13 -9.07 6.42
CA CYS A 305 -17.24 -9.99 6.63
C CYS A 305 -16.71 -11.41 6.92
N ASN A 306 -17.41 -12.13 7.78
CA ASN A 306 -17.16 -13.56 8.04
C ASN A 306 -18.20 -14.47 7.37
N ASP A 307 -19.33 -13.91 6.95
CA ASP A 307 -20.44 -14.64 6.35
C ASP A 307 -20.31 -14.65 4.81
N PRO A 308 -20.24 -15.83 4.17
CA PRO A 308 -20.28 -15.97 2.72
C PRO A 308 -21.47 -15.25 2.04
N GLU A 309 -22.65 -15.19 2.67
CA GLU A 309 -23.82 -14.51 2.09
C GLU A 309 -23.63 -12.98 2.06
N HIS A 310 -23.02 -12.40 3.11
CA HIS A 310 -22.67 -10.98 3.13
C HIS A 310 -21.60 -10.67 2.07
N PHE A 311 -20.58 -11.52 1.94
CA PHE A 311 -19.58 -11.36 0.87
C PHE A 311 -20.23 -11.37 -0.52
N LEU A 312 -21.15 -12.29 -0.78
CA LEU A 312 -21.86 -12.35 -2.06
C LEU A 312 -22.73 -11.11 -2.33
N ALA A 313 -23.39 -10.57 -1.31
CA ALA A 313 -24.10 -9.30 -1.44
C ALA A 313 -23.15 -8.15 -1.82
N PHE A 314 -21.94 -8.12 -1.24
CA PHE A 314 -20.92 -7.13 -1.56
C PHE A 314 -20.35 -7.31 -2.96
N LEU A 315 -20.06 -8.54 -3.37
CA LEU A 315 -19.60 -8.87 -4.72
C LEU A 315 -20.64 -8.47 -5.77
N HIS A 316 -21.93 -8.72 -5.52
CA HIS A 316 -23.00 -8.30 -6.41
C HIS A 316 -23.07 -6.77 -6.54
N ALA A 317 -23.03 -6.04 -5.43
CA ALA A 317 -23.04 -4.57 -5.44
C ALA A 317 -21.81 -3.99 -6.16
N ALA A 318 -20.63 -4.58 -5.94
CA ALA A 318 -19.40 -4.22 -6.65
C ALA A 318 -19.51 -4.51 -8.16
N ALA A 319 -20.12 -5.63 -8.56
CA ALA A 319 -20.35 -5.96 -9.98
C ALA A 319 -21.34 -5.01 -10.66
N GLN A 320 -22.39 -4.59 -9.97
CA GLN A 320 -23.30 -3.56 -10.46
C GLN A 320 -22.58 -2.21 -10.63
N THR A 321 -21.79 -1.81 -9.62
CA THR A 321 -20.99 -0.57 -9.65
C THR A 321 -19.98 -0.60 -10.79
N ALA A 322 -19.23 -1.69 -10.92
CA ALA A 322 -18.24 -1.91 -11.97
C ALA A 322 -18.88 -1.87 -13.36
N SER A 323 -20.02 -2.55 -13.54
CA SER A 323 -20.76 -2.56 -14.81
C SER A 323 -21.24 -1.16 -15.20
N ALA A 324 -21.83 -0.42 -14.26
CA ALA A 324 -22.29 0.95 -14.48
C ALA A 324 -21.14 1.92 -14.84
N ALA A 325 -19.95 1.66 -14.30
CA ALA A 325 -18.72 2.42 -14.60
C ALA A 325 -17.97 1.92 -15.86
N GLY A 326 -18.46 0.87 -16.53
CA GLY A 326 -17.82 0.29 -17.72
C GLY A 326 -16.48 -0.40 -17.42
N LEU A 327 -16.32 -0.92 -16.19
CA LEU A 327 -15.21 -1.74 -15.76
C LEU A 327 -15.45 -3.20 -16.14
N ARG A 328 -14.37 -3.93 -16.45
CA ARG A 328 -14.43 -5.30 -16.94
C ARG A 328 -14.22 -6.32 -15.83
N PHE A 329 -13.36 -5.99 -14.88
CA PHE A 329 -12.94 -6.92 -13.84
C PHE A 329 -13.20 -6.38 -12.44
N ILE A 330 -13.32 -7.30 -11.49
CA ILE A 330 -13.21 -7.04 -10.06
C ILE A 330 -12.02 -7.83 -9.53
N GLU A 331 -11.27 -7.26 -8.60
CA GLU A 331 -10.15 -7.92 -7.94
C GLU A 331 -10.22 -7.76 -6.42
N THR A 332 -9.80 -8.81 -5.70
CA THR A 332 -9.55 -8.78 -4.26
C THR A 332 -8.12 -9.24 -3.98
N TRP A 333 -7.43 -8.58 -3.05
CA TRP A 333 -6.10 -9.03 -2.60
C TRP A 333 -6.27 -9.89 -1.35
N ASN A 334 -5.62 -11.06 -1.34
CA ASN A 334 -5.62 -11.99 -0.20
C ASN A 334 -7.01 -12.27 0.39
N LEU A 335 -7.95 -12.69 -0.46
CA LEU A 335 -9.29 -13.05 0.00
C LEU A 335 -9.21 -14.11 1.12
N PRO A 336 -9.91 -13.93 2.26
CA PRO A 336 -9.92 -14.90 3.34
C PRO A 336 -10.29 -16.31 2.87
N GLU A 337 -9.61 -17.32 3.41
CA GLU A 337 -9.74 -18.72 2.96
C GLU A 337 -11.20 -19.22 2.97
N HIS A 338 -11.94 -18.87 4.02
CA HIS A 338 -13.35 -19.25 4.19
C HIS A 338 -14.29 -18.64 3.13
N LEU A 339 -13.85 -17.63 2.36
CA LEU A 339 -14.61 -17.01 1.28
C LEU A 339 -14.20 -17.52 -0.12
N LEU A 340 -13.13 -18.32 -0.23
CA LEU A 340 -12.61 -18.77 -1.53
C LEU A 340 -13.58 -19.69 -2.27
N GLU A 341 -14.25 -20.60 -1.54
CA GLU A 341 -15.22 -21.53 -2.13
C GLU A 341 -16.38 -20.77 -2.77
N VAL A 342 -16.98 -19.85 -2.01
CA VAL A 342 -18.12 -19.06 -2.50
C VAL A 342 -17.70 -18.08 -3.61
N ALA A 343 -16.49 -17.50 -3.52
CA ALA A 343 -15.95 -16.66 -4.59
C ALA A 343 -15.81 -17.46 -5.90
N THR A 344 -15.28 -18.68 -5.82
CA THR A 344 -15.11 -19.56 -6.99
C THR A 344 -16.45 -19.92 -7.62
N ALA A 345 -17.48 -20.21 -6.80
CA ALA A 345 -18.84 -20.48 -7.27
C ALA A 345 -19.45 -19.30 -8.07
N TYR A 346 -19.00 -18.07 -7.82
CA TYR A 346 -19.43 -16.85 -8.51
C TYR A 346 -18.40 -16.31 -9.52
N GLY A 347 -17.51 -17.19 -10.00
CA GLY A 347 -16.60 -16.93 -11.12
C GLY A 347 -15.25 -16.33 -10.72
N GLY A 348 -14.94 -16.29 -9.43
CA GLY A 348 -13.64 -15.88 -8.92
C GLY A 348 -12.54 -16.87 -9.31
N ARG A 349 -11.42 -16.36 -9.82
CA ARG A 349 -10.20 -17.13 -10.06
C ARG A 349 -9.10 -16.61 -9.16
N THR A 350 -8.59 -17.46 -8.28
CA THR A 350 -7.52 -17.12 -7.35
C THR A 350 -6.17 -17.58 -7.88
N GLU A 351 -5.23 -16.66 -8.04
CA GLU A 351 -3.87 -16.93 -8.50
C GLU A 351 -2.86 -16.00 -7.83
N ALA A 352 -1.58 -16.38 -7.86
CA ALA A 352 -0.52 -15.50 -7.41
C ALA A 352 -0.38 -14.34 -8.41
N ARG A 353 -0.44 -13.11 -7.90
CA ARG A 353 -0.21 -11.89 -8.68
C ARG A 353 1.22 -11.87 -9.19
N SER A 354 1.43 -11.29 -10.37
CA SER A 354 2.73 -11.10 -11.01
C SER A 354 3.29 -9.68 -10.84
N GLU A 355 2.45 -8.75 -10.39
CA GLU A 355 2.75 -7.35 -10.16
C GLU A 355 2.18 -6.91 -8.81
N HIS A 356 2.61 -5.74 -8.34
CA HIS A 356 2.27 -5.19 -7.04
C HIS A 356 2.50 -6.16 -5.88
N LEU A 357 3.60 -6.91 -5.91
CA LEU A 357 3.90 -7.96 -4.93
C LEU A 357 4.14 -7.34 -3.55
N ASP A 358 3.27 -7.64 -2.59
CA ASP A 358 3.29 -7.11 -1.24
C ASP A 358 4.55 -7.61 -0.55
N SER A 359 5.48 -6.71 -0.28
CA SER A 359 6.81 -7.04 0.23
C SER A 359 7.06 -6.33 1.55
N LEU A 360 7.48 -7.08 2.58
CA LEU A 360 7.65 -6.61 3.95
C LEU A 360 9.12 -6.73 4.37
N ALA A 361 9.61 -5.72 5.08
CA ALA A 361 10.82 -5.79 5.88
C ALA A 361 10.45 -5.63 7.36
N TRP A 362 10.93 -6.54 8.20
CA TRP A 362 10.67 -6.58 9.64
C TRP A 362 11.90 -6.09 10.41
N TYR A 363 11.67 -5.21 11.38
CA TYR A 363 12.70 -4.61 12.23
C TYR A 363 12.50 -4.88 13.72
N GLY A 364 11.35 -5.44 14.09
CA GLY A 364 11.03 -5.80 15.47
C GLY A 364 11.67 -7.13 15.92
N PRO A 365 11.40 -7.55 17.16
CA PRO A 365 11.93 -8.81 17.70
C PRO A 365 11.24 -10.03 17.07
N GLY A 366 11.89 -11.18 17.13
CA GLY A 366 11.38 -12.45 16.61
C GLY A 366 11.60 -12.64 15.11
N GLU A 367 11.43 -13.87 14.66
CA GLU A 367 11.49 -14.26 13.25
C GLU A 367 10.07 -14.62 12.74
N ALA A 368 9.95 -14.93 11.45
CA ALA A 368 8.69 -15.43 10.85
C ALA A 368 7.45 -14.54 11.06
N VAL A 369 7.59 -13.22 10.84
CA VAL A 369 6.47 -12.28 10.97
C VAL A 369 5.29 -12.63 10.06
N LYS A 370 4.08 -12.58 10.60
CA LYS A 370 2.82 -12.79 9.90
C LYS A 370 2.12 -11.46 9.67
N TRP A 371 1.89 -11.11 8.40
CA TRP A 371 1.14 -9.91 8.03
C TRP A 371 -0.31 -10.27 7.70
N ILE A 372 -1.24 -9.83 8.56
CA ILE A 372 -2.68 -10.00 8.39
C ILE A 372 -3.35 -8.75 7.81
N ASN A 373 -4.54 -8.92 7.23
CA ASN A 373 -5.29 -7.88 6.52
C ASN A 373 -4.42 -7.23 5.44
N ASN A 374 -3.62 -8.04 4.74
CA ASN A 374 -2.77 -7.63 3.62
C ASN A 374 -3.64 -7.41 2.38
N GLU A 375 -4.38 -6.31 2.38
CA GLU A 375 -5.33 -5.91 1.35
C GLU A 375 -4.90 -4.60 0.67
N LYS A 376 -5.59 -4.19 -0.38
CA LYS A 376 -5.19 -3.05 -1.23
C LYS A 376 -5.17 -1.70 -0.51
N PHE A 377 -5.86 -1.52 0.62
CA PHE A 377 -6.00 -0.21 1.28
C PHE A 377 -4.67 0.46 1.66
N LEU A 378 -3.62 -0.32 1.93
CA LEU A 378 -2.31 0.19 2.35
C LEU A 378 -1.42 0.59 1.16
N TRP A 379 -1.77 0.16 -0.05
CA TRP A 379 -1.02 0.51 -1.25
C TRP A 379 -0.88 2.04 -1.36
N CYS A 380 0.32 2.52 -1.62
CA CYS A 380 0.66 3.95 -1.61
C CYS A 380 0.78 4.49 -3.04
#